data_AF-A0A7S1QYT7-F1
#
_entry.id   AF-A0A7S1QYT7-F1
#
_cell.length_a   1.000
_cell.length_b   1.000
_cell.length_c   1.000
_cell.angle_alpha   90.00
_cell.angle_beta   90.00
_cell.angle_gamma   90.00
#
_symmetry.space_group_name_H-M   'P 1'
#
loop_
_entity.id
_entity.type
_entity.pdbx_description
1 polymer ?
#
loop_
_entity_poly.entity_id
_entity_poly.type
_entity_poly.pdbx_seq_one_letter_code
_entity_poly.pdbx_strand_id
1 'polypeptide(L)'
;ERVFANDMRTRNLGKVEDELKQRQGYSLDLRWRFERMQSFLQPAEGQRWIHSNASNCLFGGAIIANAMFIGFETDYHRTDEGSYGLTFWLLMESVFLTVFIVELLLRFRADGPFSDHWTTFDLLILLLGVADTWVLPAIIDQSGSSDVSRLTLFRLLRLMRLVRVLRILRLLRFVR
;
A
#
# COMPACT_ATOMS: atom_id res chain seq x y z
N GLU A 1 -33.55 -4.99 -62.62
CA GLU A 1 -32.42 -4.26 -62.00
C GLU A 1 -32.79 -3.40 -60.78
N ARG A 2 -33.76 -2.49 -60.86
CA ARG A 2 -34.10 -1.58 -59.74
C ARG A 2 -34.56 -2.29 -58.45
N VAL A 3 -35.28 -3.41 -58.56
CA VAL A 3 -35.71 -4.22 -57.41
C VAL A 3 -34.52 -4.87 -56.69
N PHE A 4 -33.53 -5.36 -57.47
CA PHE A 4 -32.34 -6.02 -56.94
C PHE A 4 -31.39 -5.03 -56.24
N ALA A 5 -31.28 -3.81 -56.77
CA ALA A 5 -30.50 -2.73 -56.15
C ALA A 5 -31.11 -2.24 -54.82
N ASN A 6 -32.46 -2.20 -54.72
CA ASN A 6 -33.13 -1.82 -53.47
C ASN A 6 -32.98 -2.87 -52.38
N ASP A 7 -33.07 -4.16 -52.73
CA ASP A 7 -32.91 -5.27 -51.80
C ASP A 7 -31.47 -5.39 -51.26
N MET A 8 -30.45 -5.17 -52.11
CA MET A 8 -29.06 -5.09 -51.61
C MET A 8 -28.84 -3.90 -50.65
N ARG A 9 -29.53 -2.77 -50.87
CA ARG A 9 -29.43 -1.61 -49.99
C ARG A 9 -30.07 -1.86 -48.63
N THR A 10 -31.23 -2.51 -48.58
CA THR A 10 -31.93 -2.83 -47.32
C THR A 10 -31.17 -3.87 -46.50
N ARG A 11 -30.54 -4.87 -47.15
CA ARG A 11 -29.68 -5.83 -46.44
C ARG A 11 -28.41 -5.20 -45.85
N ASN A 12 -27.80 -4.26 -46.58
CA ASN A 12 -26.62 -3.54 -46.09
C ASN A 12 -26.98 -2.59 -44.93
N LEU A 13 -28.14 -1.93 -44.99
CA LEU A 13 -28.62 -1.06 -43.90
C LEU A 13 -28.89 -1.85 -42.61
N GLY A 14 -29.55 -3.01 -42.70
CA GLY A 14 -29.77 -3.87 -41.53
C GLY A 14 -28.46 -4.34 -40.89
N LYS A 15 -27.48 -4.71 -41.72
CA LYS A 15 -26.16 -5.13 -41.24
C LYS A 15 -25.41 -3.99 -40.52
N VAL A 16 -25.54 -2.76 -41.01
CA VAL A 16 -24.96 -1.57 -40.35
C VAL A 16 -25.68 -1.24 -39.04
N GLU A 17 -27.00 -1.35 -38.97
CA GLU A 17 -27.76 -1.13 -37.73
C GLU A 17 -27.40 -2.13 -36.63
N ASP A 18 -27.20 -3.39 -36.99
CA ASP A 18 -26.77 -4.43 -36.05
C ASP A 18 -25.35 -4.18 -35.52
N GLU A 19 -24.43 -3.76 -36.39
CA GLU A 19 -23.07 -3.36 -35.99
C GLU A 19 -23.09 -2.13 -35.06
N LEU A 20 -23.98 -1.16 -35.30
CA LEU A 20 -24.13 0.02 -34.45
C LEU A 20 -24.74 -0.34 -33.09
N LYS A 21 -25.75 -1.20 -33.04
CA LYS A 21 -26.32 -1.70 -31.78
C LYS A 21 -25.31 -2.50 -30.97
N GLN A 22 -24.52 -3.32 -31.65
CA GLN A 22 -23.47 -4.10 -31.02
C GLN A 22 -22.36 -3.19 -30.45
N ARG A 23 -21.93 -2.18 -31.22
CA ARG A 23 -20.96 -1.15 -30.74
C ARG A 23 -21.52 -0.30 -29.59
N GLN A 24 -22.79 0.07 -29.63
CA GLN A 24 -23.46 0.76 -28.51
C GLN A 24 -23.59 -0.13 -27.28
N GLY A 25 -23.91 -1.41 -27.44
CA GLY A 25 -23.99 -2.37 -26.34
C GLY A 25 -22.64 -2.55 -25.66
N TYR A 26 -21.56 -2.69 -26.43
CA TYR A 26 -20.21 -2.77 -25.87
C TYR A 26 -19.77 -1.47 -25.18
N SER A 27 -20.12 -0.30 -25.72
CA SER A 27 -19.75 0.98 -25.09
C SER A 27 -20.53 1.25 -23.80
N LEU A 28 -21.80 0.84 -23.74
CA LEU A 28 -22.61 0.86 -22.52
C LEU A 28 -22.09 -0.14 -21.48
N ASP A 29 -21.78 -1.38 -21.87
CA ASP A 29 -21.22 -2.38 -20.94
C ASP A 29 -19.86 -1.94 -20.38
N LEU A 30 -18.97 -1.40 -21.22
CA LEU A 30 -17.70 -0.82 -20.75
C LEU A 30 -17.95 0.32 -19.76
N ARG A 31 -18.91 1.21 -20.04
CA ARG A 31 -19.30 2.29 -19.13
C ARG A 31 -19.82 1.76 -17.80
N TRP A 32 -20.74 0.80 -17.81
CA TRP A 32 -21.28 0.18 -16.59
C TRP A 32 -20.19 -0.53 -15.77
N ARG A 33 -19.23 -1.18 -16.43
CA ARG A 33 -18.07 -1.77 -15.76
C ARG A 33 -17.15 -0.71 -15.18
N PHE A 34 -16.94 0.40 -15.88
CA PHE A 34 -16.13 1.54 -15.41
C PHE A 34 -16.79 2.22 -14.20
N GLU A 35 -18.09 2.49 -14.26
CA GLU A 35 -18.88 3.10 -13.19
C GLU A 35 -18.95 2.19 -11.96
N ARG A 36 -19.10 0.88 -12.15
CA ARG A 36 -19.05 -0.10 -11.07
C ARG A 36 -17.68 -0.17 -10.43
N MET A 37 -16.61 -0.16 -11.24
CA MET A 37 -15.24 -0.12 -10.74
C MET A 37 -14.95 1.19 -9.98
N GLN A 38 -15.49 2.31 -10.45
CA GLN A 38 -15.47 3.59 -9.75
C GLN A 38 -16.30 3.58 -8.47
N SER A 39 -17.42 2.85 -8.39
CA SER A 39 -18.23 2.74 -7.17
C SER A 39 -17.54 1.94 -6.05
N PHE A 40 -16.68 0.97 -6.40
CA PHE A 40 -15.80 0.32 -5.42
C PHE A 40 -14.64 1.21 -4.97
N LEU A 41 -14.29 2.21 -5.78
CA LEU A 41 -13.36 3.29 -5.47
C LEU A 41 -14.07 4.53 -4.90
N GLN A 42 -15.40 4.50 -4.75
CA GLN A 42 -16.12 5.64 -4.21
C GLN A 42 -15.76 5.75 -2.74
N PRO A 43 -15.25 6.93 -2.37
CA PRO A 43 -14.46 6.99 -1.19
C PRO A 43 -15.52 7.21 -0.06
N ALA A 44 -15.58 6.29 0.91
CA ALA A 44 -16.66 6.23 1.91
C ALA A 44 -16.77 7.56 2.69
N GLU A 45 -17.99 8.05 2.93
CA GLU A 45 -18.31 9.38 3.48
C GLU A 45 -17.54 9.79 4.76
N GLY A 46 -16.92 8.86 5.48
CA GLY A 46 -16.02 9.11 6.62
C GLY A 46 -14.65 9.73 6.28
N GLN A 47 -14.31 9.94 5.01
CA GLN A 47 -12.95 10.33 4.57
C GLN A 47 -12.53 11.76 4.81
N ARG A 48 -13.44 12.65 5.21
CA ARG A 48 -13.04 14.00 5.67
C ARG A 48 -12.10 13.95 6.86
N TRP A 49 -12.17 12.91 7.68
CA TRP A 49 -11.28 12.77 8.84
C TRP A 49 -9.83 12.45 8.44
N ILE A 50 -9.61 11.74 7.33
CA ILE A 50 -8.25 11.35 6.90
C ILE A 50 -7.45 12.58 6.44
N HIS A 51 -8.10 13.58 5.83
CA HIS A 51 -7.46 14.86 5.47
C HIS A 51 -7.41 15.86 6.64
N SER A 52 -7.91 15.50 7.82
CA SER A 52 -7.86 16.39 8.98
C SER A 52 -6.43 16.58 9.48
N ASN A 53 -6.15 17.75 10.06
CA ASN A 53 -4.90 17.96 10.78
C ASN A 53 -4.77 16.99 11.98
N ALA A 54 -5.89 16.52 12.53
CA ALA A 54 -5.91 15.59 13.65
C ALA A 54 -5.39 14.19 13.27
N SER A 55 -5.81 13.63 12.14
CA SER A 55 -5.33 12.33 11.65
C SER A 55 -3.84 12.40 11.34
N ASN A 56 -3.41 13.46 10.66
CA ASN A 56 -2.01 13.65 10.33
C ASN A 56 -1.11 13.84 11.55
N CYS A 57 -1.60 14.54 12.59
CA CYS A 57 -0.88 14.68 13.86
C CYS A 57 -0.81 13.34 14.61
N LEU A 58 -1.87 12.54 14.58
CA LEU A 58 -1.89 11.21 15.18
C LEU A 58 -0.89 10.26 14.52
N PHE A 59 -0.87 10.20 13.19
CA PHE A 59 0.07 9.37 12.45
C PHE A 59 1.50 9.91 12.50
N GLY A 60 1.68 11.22 12.44
CA GLY A 60 2.96 11.87 12.68
C GLY A 60 3.51 11.56 14.07
N GLY A 61 2.65 11.60 15.09
CA GLY A 61 2.96 11.20 16.45
C GLY A 61 3.35 9.73 16.55
N ALA A 62 2.66 8.83 15.84
CA ALA A 62 3.02 7.41 15.78
C ALA A 62 4.42 7.19 15.15
N ILE A 63 4.82 8.01 14.17
CA ILE A 63 6.18 7.97 13.59
C ILE A 63 7.21 8.41 14.62
N ILE A 64 6.96 9.51 15.34
CA ILE A 64 7.87 10.02 16.37
C ILE A 64 7.96 9.00 17.52
N ALA A 65 6.84 8.42 17.94
CA ALA A 65 6.81 7.37 18.95
C ALA A 65 7.61 6.13 18.50
N ASN A 66 7.45 5.69 17.25
CA ASN A 66 8.24 4.59 16.69
C ASN A 66 9.74 4.93 16.66
N ALA A 67 10.11 6.16 16.29
CA ALA A 67 11.50 6.62 16.29
C ALA A 67 12.10 6.70 17.71
N MET A 68 11.34 7.18 18.69
CA MET A 68 11.76 7.18 20.10
C MET A 68 11.95 5.76 20.62
N PHE A 69 11.04 4.85 20.28
CA PHE A 69 11.20 3.43 20.60
C PHE A 69 12.52 2.91 20.02
N ILE A 70 12.84 3.20 18.76
CA ILE A 70 14.10 2.76 18.12
C ILE A 70 15.32 3.39 18.83
N GLY A 71 15.20 4.63 19.29
CA GLY A 71 16.22 5.28 20.13
C GLY A 71 16.45 4.52 21.44
N PHE A 72 15.36 4.19 22.16
CA PHE A 72 15.44 3.41 23.39
C PHE A 72 16.02 2.02 23.16
N GLU A 73 15.68 1.36 22.05
CA GLU A 73 16.29 0.08 21.68
C GLU A 73 17.81 0.19 21.57
N THR A 74 18.30 1.26 20.96
CA THR A 74 19.74 1.48 20.71
C THR A 74 20.50 1.66 22.03
N ASP A 75 19.92 2.37 22.99
CA ASP A 75 20.52 2.60 24.31
C ASP A 75 20.44 1.38 25.23
N TYR A 76 19.37 0.58 25.14
CA TYR A 76 19.17 -0.60 26.00
C TYR A 76 19.86 -1.87 25.47
N HIS A 77 20.15 -1.96 24.17
CA HIS A 77 20.87 -3.08 23.55
C HIS A 77 22.34 -3.25 23.96
N ARG A 78 22.83 -2.52 24.97
CA ARG A 78 24.21 -2.63 25.45
C ARG A 78 24.41 -3.69 26.53
N THR A 79 23.36 -4.29 27.09
CA THR A 79 23.51 -5.10 28.32
C THR A 79 22.90 -6.51 28.28
N ASP A 80 21.84 -6.77 27.51
CA ASP A 80 21.18 -8.10 27.50
C ASP A 80 20.92 -8.64 26.08
N GLU A 81 21.83 -9.48 25.57
CA GLU A 81 21.64 -10.28 24.34
C GLU A 81 20.73 -11.50 24.59
N GLY A 82 19.69 -11.36 25.41
CA GLY A 82 18.73 -12.43 25.70
C GLY A 82 17.64 -12.52 24.64
N SER A 83 17.30 -13.73 24.20
CA SER A 83 16.26 -14.01 23.19
C SER A 83 14.91 -13.32 23.49
N TYR A 84 14.58 -13.13 24.78
CA TYR A 84 13.35 -12.48 25.24
C TYR A 84 13.26 -10.97 24.88
N GLY A 85 14.38 -10.25 24.87
CA GLY A 85 14.40 -8.82 24.53
C GLY A 85 14.12 -8.59 23.04
N LEU A 86 14.66 -9.45 22.19
CA LEU A 86 14.46 -9.41 20.74
C LEU A 86 12.99 -9.66 20.36
N THR A 87 12.34 -10.67 20.97
CA THR A 87 10.93 -10.98 20.67
C THR A 87 10.00 -9.85 21.09
N PHE A 88 10.23 -9.25 22.26
CA PHE A 88 9.49 -8.08 22.71
C PHE A 88 9.63 -6.91 21.72
N TRP A 89 10.84 -6.67 21.25
CA TRP A 89 11.13 -5.62 20.28
C TRP A 89 10.42 -5.85 18.93
N LEU A 90 10.57 -7.05 18.35
CA LEU A 90 9.89 -7.47 17.12
C LEU A 90 8.36 -7.35 17.22
N LEU A 91 7.80 -7.63 18.40
CA LEU A 91 6.37 -7.48 18.66
C LEU A 91 5.95 -6.01 18.58
N MET A 92 6.66 -5.11 19.28
CA MET A 92 6.35 -3.68 19.25
C MET A 92 6.48 -3.11 17.84
N GLU A 93 7.52 -3.51 17.14
CA GLU A 93 7.77 -3.17 15.75
C GLU A 93 6.65 -3.63 14.81
N SER A 94 6.15 -4.86 15.00
CA SER A 94 5.01 -5.40 14.26
C SER A 94 3.72 -4.63 14.54
N VAL A 95 3.50 -4.19 15.79
CA VAL A 95 2.34 -3.35 16.15
C VAL A 95 2.39 -2.01 15.42
N PHE A 96 3.52 -1.30 15.47
CA PHE A 96 3.67 -0.04 14.74
C PHE A 96 3.51 -0.22 13.24
N LEU A 97 4.11 -1.28 12.68
CA LEU A 97 3.98 -1.60 11.26
C LEU A 97 2.50 -1.82 10.88
N THR A 98 1.76 -2.57 11.69
CA THR A 98 0.32 -2.83 11.46
C THR A 98 -0.50 -1.54 11.47
N VAL A 99 -0.23 -0.62 12.41
CA VAL A 99 -0.88 0.70 12.44
C VAL A 99 -0.62 1.47 11.14
N PHE A 100 0.61 1.44 10.61
CA PHE A 100 0.94 2.10 9.34
C PHE A 100 0.32 1.41 8.13
N ILE A 101 0.20 0.07 8.12
CA ILE A 101 -0.52 -0.65 7.07
C ILE A 101 -1.98 -0.18 7.03
N VAL A 102 -2.62 -0.09 8.19
CA VAL A 102 -4.01 0.36 8.31
C VAL A 102 -4.17 1.82 7.85
N GLU A 103 -3.29 2.73 8.29
CA GLU A 103 -3.29 4.13 7.82
C GLU A 103 -3.20 4.20 6.29
N LEU A 104 -2.21 3.51 5.72
CA LEU A 104 -1.94 3.58 4.29
C LEU A 104 -3.10 2.98 3.48
N LEU A 105 -3.69 1.89 3.95
CA LEU A 105 -4.87 1.28 3.33
C LEU A 105 -6.08 2.23 3.37
N LEU A 106 -6.27 2.95 4.46
CA LEU A 106 -7.33 3.96 4.58
C LEU A 106 -7.08 5.13 3.61
N ARG A 107 -5.85 5.63 3.49
CA ARG A 107 -5.48 6.65 2.49
C ARG A 107 -5.64 6.15 1.06
N PHE A 108 -5.27 4.90 0.78
CA PHE A 108 -5.46 4.32 -0.55
C PHE A 108 -6.93 4.20 -0.95
N ARG A 109 -7.82 3.94 0.01
CA ARG A 109 -9.27 3.99 -0.24
C ARG A 109 -9.82 5.40 -0.40
N ALA A 110 -9.14 6.42 0.11
CA ALA A 110 -9.53 7.81 0.00
C ALA A 110 -9.08 8.44 -1.32
N ASP A 111 -7.78 8.37 -1.60
CA ASP A 111 -7.15 9.11 -2.70
C ASP A 111 -6.82 8.21 -3.92
N GLY A 112 -6.87 6.89 -3.76
CA GLY A 112 -6.45 5.93 -4.78
C GLY A 112 -4.94 5.63 -4.77
N PRO A 113 -4.52 4.49 -5.37
CA PRO A 113 -3.15 3.97 -5.25
C PRO A 113 -2.02 4.79 -5.89
N PHE A 114 -2.32 5.73 -6.77
CA PHE A 114 -1.31 6.45 -7.57
C PHE A 114 -1.60 7.93 -7.77
N SER A 115 -2.47 8.51 -6.94
CA SER A 115 -2.83 9.93 -7.05
C SER A 115 -1.70 10.86 -6.58
N ASP A 116 -0.84 10.37 -5.68
CA ASP A 116 0.27 11.12 -5.10
C ASP A 116 1.58 10.29 -5.08
N HIS A 117 2.68 10.93 -5.46
CA HIS A 117 4.03 10.34 -5.44
C HIS A 117 4.44 9.99 -4.00
N TRP A 118 3.97 10.76 -3.01
CA TRP A 118 4.23 10.51 -1.60
C TRP A 118 3.56 9.24 -1.10
N THR A 119 2.30 8.97 -1.48
CA THR A 119 1.61 7.75 -1.09
C THR A 119 2.28 6.50 -1.70
N THR A 120 2.86 6.64 -2.90
CA THR A 120 3.62 5.56 -3.54
C THR A 120 4.95 5.29 -2.82
N PHE A 121 5.64 6.34 -2.39
CA PHE A 121 6.85 6.22 -1.58
C PHE A 121 6.56 5.59 -0.20
N ASP A 122 5.46 5.96 0.43
CA ASP A 122 5.00 5.37 1.69
C ASP A 122 4.71 3.87 1.53
N LEU A 123 4.10 3.45 0.42
CA LEU A 123 3.91 2.03 0.09
C LEU A 123 5.23 1.29 -0.08
N LEU A 124 6.22 1.89 -0.73
CA LEU A 124 7.53 1.28 -0.88
C LEU A 124 8.20 1.05 0.48
N ILE A 125 8.21 2.07 1.34
CA ILE A 125 8.76 1.97 2.70
C ILE A 125 7.99 0.94 3.55
N LEU A 126 6.67 0.86 3.37
CA LEU A 126 5.84 -0.13 4.05
C LEU A 126 6.22 -1.55 3.64
N LEU A 127 6.33 -1.80 2.33
CA LEU A 127 6.71 -3.11 1.78
C LEU A 127 8.10 -3.54 2.23
N LEU A 128 9.08 -2.62 2.22
CA LEU A 128 10.41 -2.86 2.78
C LEU A 128 10.33 -3.23 4.27
N GLY A 129 9.50 -2.54 5.05
CA GLY A 129 9.30 -2.85 6.47
C GLY A 129 8.65 -4.22 6.72
N VAL A 130 7.67 -4.62 5.90
CA VAL A 130 7.04 -5.94 5.97
C VAL A 130 8.02 -7.04 5.58
N ALA A 131 8.80 -6.83 4.51
CA ALA A 131 9.84 -7.75 4.10
C ALA A 131 10.87 -7.96 5.23
N ASP A 132 11.27 -6.89 5.90
CA ASP A 132 12.20 -6.94 7.01
C ASP A 132 11.64 -7.60 8.27
N THR A 133 10.44 -7.22 8.69
CA THR A 133 9.89 -7.68 9.98
C THR A 133 9.36 -9.11 9.91
N TRP A 134 8.78 -9.51 8.77
CA TRP A 134 8.06 -10.79 8.67
C TRP A 134 8.70 -11.76 7.69
N VAL A 135 9.15 -11.29 6.52
CA VAL A 135 9.65 -12.19 5.47
C VAL A 135 11.06 -12.66 5.80
N LEU A 136 11.96 -11.76 6.20
CA LEU A 136 13.33 -12.10 6.56
C LEU A 136 13.39 -13.13 7.70
N PRO A 137 12.77 -12.92 8.88
CA PRO A 137 12.75 -13.91 9.95
C PRO A 137 12.14 -15.26 9.53
N ALA A 138 11.04 -15.24 8.77
CA ALA A 138 10.38 -16.48 8.32
C ALA A 138 11.22 -17.32 7.35
N ILE A 139 12.06 -16.68 6.51
CA ILE A 139 13.00 -17.39 5.64
C ILE A 139 14.15 -17.99 6.47
N ILE A 140 14.60 -17.28 7.50
CA ILE A 140 15.72 -17.68 8.34
C ILE A 140 15.37 -18.92 9.16
N ASP A 141 14.19 -18.94 9.77
CA ASP A 141 13.68 -20.07 10.54
C ASP A 141 13.54 -21.33 9.67
N GLN A 142 13.11 -21.18 8.42
CA GLN A 142 12.93 -22.31 7.50
C GLN A 142 14.25 -22.81 6.89
N SER A 143 15.29 -21.97 6.81
CA SER A 143 16.54 -22.30 6.12
C SER A 143 17.55 -23.10 6.94
N GLY A 144 17.25 -23.44 8.21
CA GLY A 144 18.18 -24.20 9.07
C GLY A 144 19.54 -23.53 9.21
N SER A 145 19.58 -22.21 9.04
CA SER A 145 20.80 -21.42 8.84
C SER A 145 21.77 -21.51 10.03
N SER A 146 23.07 -21.58 9.72
CA SER A 146 24.16 -21.67 10.71
C SER A 146 24.24 -20.41 11.57
N ASP A 147 24.80 -20.51 12.78
CA ASP A 147 24.87 -19.40 13.73
C ASP A 147 25.57 -18.15 13.16
N VAL A 148 26.54 -18.33 12.26
CA VAL A 148 27.22 -17.22 11.56
C VAL A 148 26.28 -16.48 10.61
N SER A 149 25.40 -17.19 9.89
CA SER A 149 24.38 -16.58 9.05
C SER A 149 23.38 -15.81 9.92
N ARG A 150 22.94 -16.38 11.04
CA ARG A 150 22.01 -15.72 11.98
C ARG A 150 22.58 -14.39 12.50
N LEU A 151 23.85 -14.37 12.92
CA LEU A 151 24.53 -13.14 13.35
C LEU A 151 24.61 -12.08 12.24
N THR A 152 24.86 -12.49 11.00
CA THR A 152 24.87 -11.56 9.85
C THR A 152 23.48 -11.00 9.56
N LEU A 153 22.46 -11.84 9.69
CA LEU A 153 21.06 -11.44 9.51
C LEU A 153 20.59 -10.51 10.62
N PHE A 154 21.02 -10.74 11.87
CA PHE A 154 20.79 -9.79 12.97
C PHE A 154 21.42 -8.41 12.69
N ARG A 155 22.57 -8.36 12.00
CA ARG A 155 23.15 -7.10 11.54
C ARG A 155 22.30 -6.45 10.44
N LEU A 156 21.75 -7.23 9.52
CA LEU A 156 20.84 -6.73 8.48
C LEU A 156 19.53 -6.19 9.05
N LEU A 157 18.89 -6.91 9.96
CA LEU A 157 17.70 -6.45 10.70
C LEU A 157 17.99 -5.11 11.42
N ARG A 158 19.22 -4.92 11.90
CA ARG A 158 19.65 -3.66 12.52
C ARG A 158 19.79 -2.51 11.52
N LEU A 159 20.25 -2.79 10.30
CA LEU A 159 20.36 -1.79 9.22
C LEU A 159 19.01 -1.40 8.64
N MET A 160 18.05 -2.32 8.59
CA MET A 160 16.72 -2.06 8.03
C MET A 160 15.88 -1.10 8.88
N ARG A 161 16.25 -0.88 10.14
CA ARG A 161 15.71 0.18 11.00
C ARG A 161 15.90 1.57 10.38
N LEU A 162 16.97 1.78 9.61
CA LEU A 162 17.21 3.04 8.89
C LEU A 162 16.08 3.38 7.93
N VAL A 163 15.52 2.37 7.26
CA VAL A 163 14.37 2.53 6.35
C VAL A 163 13.13 3.02 7.10
N ARG A 164 13.01 2.70 8.39
CA ARG A 164 11.90 3.16 9.24
C ARG A 164 12.11 4.59 9.70
N VAL A 165 13.34 5.00 9.97
CA VAL A 165 13.68 6.40 10.25
C VAL A 165 13.34 7.28 9.05
N LEU A 166 13.46 6.79 7.81
CA LEU A 166 13.04 7.53 6.61
C LEU A 166 11.54 7.89 6.62
N ARG A 167 10.70 7.23 7.44
CA ARG A 167 9.30 7.63 7.63
C ARG A 167 9.16 9.01 8.25
N ILE A 168 10.19 9.53 8.95
CA ILE A 168 10.20 10.89 9.49
C ILE A 168 10.19 11.95 8.38
N LEU A 169 10.64 11.61 7.17
CA LEU A 169 10.61 12.51 6.02
C LEU A 169 9.16 12.92 5.67
N ARG A 170 8.17 12.12 6.08
CA ARG A 170 6.73 12.46 5.97
C ARG A 170 6.32 13.64 6.85
N LEU A 171 7.09 13.96 7.90
CA LEU A 171 6.89 15.17 8.71
C LEU A 171 7.44 16.41 8.02
N LEU A 172 8.42 16.28 7.11
CA LEU A 172 8.94 17.42 6.35
C LEU A 172 7.89 17.97 5.37
N ARG A 173 6.95 17.12 4.91
CA ARG A 173 5.75 17.54 4.18
C ARG A 173 4.87 18.51 4.98
N PHE A 174 4.88 18.46 6.31
CA PHE A 174 4.07 19.35 7.16
C PHE A 174 4.67 20.74 7.32
N VAL A 175 5.97 20.89 7.08
CA VAL A 175 6.71 22.15 7.25
C VAL A 175 6.66 23.02 6.00
N ARG A 176 6.14 22.50 4.88
CA ARG A 176 6.04 23.19 3.60
C ARG A 176 4.58 23.40 3.20
#